data_AF-A0A7W1TB21-F1
#
_entry.id   AF-A0A7W1TB21-F1
#
_cell.length_a   1.000
_cell.length_b   1.000
_cell.length_c   1.000
_cell.angle_alpha   90.00
_cell.angle_beta   90.00
_cell.angle_gamma   90.00
#
_symmetry.space_group_name_H-M   'P 1'
#
loop_
_entity.id
_entity.type
_entity.pdbx_description
1 polymer ?
#
loop_
_entity_poly.entity_id
_entity_poly.type
_entity_poly.pdbx_seq_one_letter_code
_entity_poly.pdbx_strand_id
1 'polypeptide(L)'
;MMRAACLLVLAATLTGARAVEGLASADRSEFLTRVNNYAWVVATAPAYLDAATALAFSKELRGTGTLPPHMVDTVATAYAQAGDYAEAVKLQAQAIERFERGGGTGNSRDEFQARLALFTAGKPFLEAEKELPAAPCTLTWPDGSTKAQGPLASDGNYAGRWRYFFQNGKPMAEGLHRGGLQFGLWKRWREDGSLRDEGHYNEGCRLGPWHEYHANGRTLAEGWYLERSAGDNLRCGTWTFWDDQGHQIANGAYARGARIGEWTFADAAGHARTLTYLGPQNDDSGKLPRRDAPGELPSPTPEMVNAGGGGGNF
;
A
#
# COMPACT_ATOMS: atom_id res chain seq x y z
N MET A 1 4.60 14.17 -18.38
CA MET A 1 3.17 13.86 -18.64
C MET A 1 2.71 12.67 -17.78
N MET A 2 2.92 12.73 -16.45
CA MET A 2 2.73 11.59 -15.52
C MET A 2 1.49 11.74 -14.61
N ARG A 3 0.66 12.77 -14.86
CA ARG A 3 -0.45 13.18 -13.96
C ARG A 3 -1.84 12.68 -14.37
N ALA A 4 -1.98 12.02 -15.52
CA ALA A 4 -3.27 11.51 -16.01
C ALA A 4 -3.47 10.00 -15.78
N ALA A 5 -2.41 9.22 -15.62
CA ALA A 5 -2.49 7.77 -15.42
C ALA A 5 -2.91 7.39 -13.98
N CYS A 6 -2.56 8.20 -12.97
CA CYS A 6 -2.89 7.91 -11.57
C CYS A 6 -4.39 7.98 -11.26
N LEU A 7 -5.16 8.79 -12.01
CA LEU A 7 -6.62 8.93 -11.86
C LEU A 7 -7.40 7.83 -12.61
N LEU A 8 -6.81 7.21 -13.64
CA LEU A 8 -7.42 6.09 -14.37
C LEU A 8 -7.24 4.74 -13.66
N VAL A 9 -6.17 4.58 -12.88
CA VAL A 9 -6.03 3.46 -11.94
C VAL A 9 -7.08 3.54 -10.83
N LEU A 10 -7.44 4.75 -10.37
CA LEU A 10 -8.62 4.95 -9.51
C LEU A 10 -9.92 4.54 -10.21
N ALA A 11 -10.13 4.87 -11.49
CA ALA A 11 -11.34 4.44 -12.19
C ALA A 11 -11.42 2.91 -12.40
N ALA A 12 -10.29 2.21 -12.55
CA ALA A 12 -10.23 0.75 -12.71
C ALA A 12 -10.29 -0.01 -11.37
N THR A 13 -9.83 0.59 -10.26
CA THR A 13 -10.15 0.12 -8.91
C THR A 13 -11.61 0.44 -8.53
N LEU A 14 -12.19 1.52 -9.10
CA LEU A 14 -13.57 1.97 -8.91
C LEU A 14 -14.59 1.41 -9.93
N THR A 15 -14.21 0.68 -10.99
CA THR A 15 -15.18 -0.20 -11.67
C THR A 15 -15.65 -1.32 -10.73
N GLY A 16 -14.85 -1.60 -9.69
CA GLY A 16 -15.26 -2.33 -8.48
C GLY A 16 -15.92 -1.48 -7.38
N ALA A 17 -15.98 -0.15 -7.49
CA ALA A 17 -16.64 0.71 -6.51
C ALA A 17 -18.15 0.86 -6.70
N ARG A 18 -18.67 0.51 -7.88
CA ARG A 18 -20.09 0.08 -7.97
C ARG A 18 -20.37 -1.24 -7.25
N ALA A 19 -19.34 -1.98 -6.81
CA ALA A 19 -19.48 -3.24 -6.07
C ALA A 19 -19.31 -3.09 -4.54
N VAL A 20 -18.88 -1.93 -4.01
CA VAL A 20 -18.82 -1.73 -2.53
C VAL A 20 -20.22 -1.81 -1.92
N GLU A 21 -21.25 -1.41 -2.67
CA GLU A 21 -22.66 -1.58 -2.28
C GLU A 21 -23.07 -3.05 -2.11
N GLY A 22 -22.43 -3.98 -2.82
CA GLY A 22 -22.72 -5.43 -2.79
C GLY A 22 -21.75 -6.28 -1.95
N LEU A 23 -20.73 -5.68 -1.34
CA LEU A 23 -19.83 -6.38 -0.42
C LEU A 23 -20.56 -6.72 0.89
N ALA A 24 -20.25 -7.89 1.46
CA ALA A 24 -20.65 -8.18 2.82
C ALA A 24 -20.12 -7.08 3.78
N SER A 25 -20.86 -6.79 4.85
CA SER A 25 -20.55 -5.70 5.78
C SER A 25 -19.13 -5.77 6.36
N ALA A 26 -18.64 -6.98 6.62
CA ALA A 26 -17.28 -7.23 7.10
C ALA A 26 -16.22 -6.82 6.06
N ASP A 27 -16.41 -7.16 4.79
CA ASP A 27 -15.48 -6.82 3.71
C ASP A 27 -15.45 -5.32 3.44
N ARG A 28 -16.60 -4.64 3.60
CA ARG A 28 -16.69 -3.17 3.52
C ARG A 28 -15.92 -2.50 4.65
N SER A 29 -16.09 -2.96 5.89
CA SER A 29 -15.35 -2.40 7.03
C SER A 29 -13.84 -2.62 6.87
N GLU A 30 -13.44 -3.80 6.42
CA GLU A 30 -12.03 -4.12 6.18
C GLU A 30 -11.45 -3.20 5.09
N PHE A 31 -12.18 -3.00 3.99
CA PHE A 31 -11.83 -2.07 2.92
C PHE A 31 -11.62 -0.64 3.41
N LEU A 32 -12.56 -0.09 4.18
CA LEU A 32 -12.48 1.30 4.67
C LEU A 32 -11.29 1.52 5.60
N THR A 33 -10.98 0.58 6.48
CA THR A 33 -9.78 0.65 7.32
C THR A 33 -8.50 0.71 6.47
N ARG A 34 -8.43 -0.04 5.36
CA ARG A 34 -7.24 -0.05 4.48
C ARG A 34 -7.07 1.26 3.73
N VAL A 35 -8.18 1.79 3.18
CA VAL A 35 -8.21 3.11 2.54
C VAL A 35 -7.78 4.18 3.53
N ASN A 36 -8.26 4.10 4.77
CA ASN A 36 -7.89 5.00 5.84
C ASN A 36 -6.38 4.95 6.13
N ASN A 37 -5.82 3.77 6.37
CA ASN A 37 -4.40 3.64 6.70
C ASN A 37 -3.51 4.15 5.57
N TYR A 38 -3.86 3.86 4.31
CA TYR A 38 -3.12 4.38 3.17
C TYR A 38 -3.20 5.90 3.06
N ALA A 39 -4.42 6.46 3.17
CA ALA A 39 -4.65 7.91 3.14
C ALA A 39 -3.86 8.62 4.26
N TRP A 40 -3.81 8.02 5.45
CA TRP A 40 -3.02 8.52 6.57
C TRP A 40 -1.53 8.59 6.25
N VAL A 41 -0.94 7.48 5.76
CA VAL A 41 0.50 7.40 5.45
C VAL A 41 0.88 8.46 4.42
N VAL A 42 0.13 8.57 3.32
CA VAL A 42 0.47 9.56 2.26
C VAL A 42 0.14 11.01 2.64
N ALA A 43 -0.68 11.22 3.67
CA ALA A 43 -0.95 12.56 4.21
C ALA A 43 0.10 13.03 5.22
N THR A 44 0.78 12.11 5.91
CA THR A 44 1.57 12.46 7.11
C THR A 44 3.05 12.09 7.03
N ALA A 45 3.46 11.15 6.17
CA ALA A 45 4.86 10.71 6.07
C ALA A 45 5.75 11.76 5.36
N PRO A 46 6.69 12.44 6.04
CA PRO A 46 7.38 13.63 5.51
C PRO A 46 8.10 13.45 4.17
N ALA A 47 8.77 12.30 3.97
CA ALA A 47 9.52 12.03 2.75
C ALA A 47 8.63 11.70 1.54
N TYR A 48 7.33 11.45 1.76
CA TYR A 48 6.43 10.85 0.77
C TYR A 48 5.01 11.44 0.79
N LEU A 49 4.94 12.73 1.09
CA LEU A 49 3.68 13.47 1.13
C LEU A 49 3.06 13.54 -0.27
N ASP A 50 1.83 13.04 -0.39
CA ASP A 50 1.00 13.17 -1.58
C ASP A 50 -0.40 13.65 -1.17
N ALA A 51 -0.53 14.97 -1.04
CA ALA A 51 -1.78 15.62 -0.64
C ALA A 51 -2.94 15.33 -1.61
N ALA A 52 -2.65 15.18 -2.90
CA ALA A 52 -3.67 14.93 -3.92
C ALA A 52 -4.24 13.52 -3.76
N THR A 53 -3.36 12.54 -3.58
CA THR A 53 -3.73 11.15 -3.31
C THR A 53 -4.47 11.04 -1.96
N ALA A 54 -3.94 11.64 -0.89
CA ALA A 54 -4.60 11.69 0.41
C ALA A 54 -6.03 12.22 0.30
N LEU A 55 -6.21 13.36 -0.39
CA LEU A 55 -7.52 13.99 -0.56
C LEU A 55 -8.47 13.12 -1.39
N ALA A 56 -7.98 12.47 -2.46
CA ALA A 56 -8.79 11.56 -3.26
C ALA A 56 -9.34 10.39 -2.42
N PHE A 57 -8.48 9.71 -1.66
CA PHE A 57 -8.92 8.61 -0.79
C PHE A 57 -9.80 9.07 0.37
N SER A 58 -9.57 10.27 0.91
CA SER A 58 -10.41 10.84 1.96
C SER A 58 -11.84 11.14 1.50
N LYS A 59 -12.04 11.51 0.23
CA LYS A 59 -13.37 11.75 -0.35
C LYS A 59 -14.16 10.46 -0.48
N GLU A 60 -13.51 9.36 -0.84
CA GLU A 60 -14.12 8.03 -0.88
C GLU A 60 -14.61 7.58 0.50
N LEU A 61 -13.81 7.79 1.56
CA LEU A 61 -14.23 7.50 2.94
C LEU A 61 -15.54 8.23 3.28
N ARG A 62 -15.65 9.52 2.95
CA ARG A 62 -16.86 10.33 3.23
C ARG A 62 -18.11 9.86 2.50
N GLY A 63 -17.96 9.19 1.35
CA GLY A 63 -19.08 8.64 0.58
C GLY A 63 -19.81 7.49 1.28
N THR A 64 -19.24 6.91 2.34
CA THR A 64 -19.72 5.66 2.95
C THR A 64 -20.63 5.81 4.16
N GLY A 65 -20.97 7.05 4.54
CA GLY A 65 -21.86 7.36 5.66
C GLY A 65 -21.11 7.88 6.89
N THR A 66 -21.57 7.50 8.08
CA THR A 66 -21.00 8.00 9.35
C THR A 66 -19.67 7.32 9.66
N LEU A 67 -18.57 8.05 9.44
CA LEU A 67 -17.22 7.58 9.76
C LEU A 67 -16.92 7.58 11.27
N PRO A 68 -16.14 6.61 11.78
CA PRO A 68 -15.61 6.64 13.13
C PRO A 68 -14.59 7.79 13.31
N PRO A 69 -14.34 8.24 14.55
CA PRO A 69 -13.52 9.43 14.82
C PRO A 69 -12.13 9.43 14.16
N HIS A 70 -11.40 8.31 14.23
CA HIS A 70 -10.06 8.18 13.66
C HIS A 70 -10.04 8.31 12.11
N MET A 71 -11.13 7.93 11.44
CA MET A 71 -11.24 8.12 9.99
C MET A 71 -11.58 9.57 9.64
N VAL A 72 -12.37 10.25 10.48
CA VAL A 72 -12.62 11.69 10.33
C VAL A 72 -11.32 12.49 10.54
N ASP A 73 -10.50 12.10 11.51
CA ASP A 73 -9.16 12.66 11.77
C ASP A 73 -8.22 12.47 10.56
N THR A 74 -8.26 11.30 9.92
CA THR A 74 -7.51 11.05 8.67
C THR A 74 -7.98 11.98 7.54
N VAL A 75 -9.30 12.13 7.37
CA VAL A 75 -9.85 13.05 6.37
C VAL A 75 -9.43 14.50 6.67
N ALA A 76 -9.55 14.96 7.91
CA ALA A 76 -9.11 16.29 8.32
C ALA A 76 -7.64 16.55 7.98
N THR A 77 -6.79 15.56 8.27
CA THR A 77 -5.35 15.62 7.97
C THR A 77 -5.08 15.72 6.47
N ALA A 78 -5.81 14.99 5.63
CA ALA A 78 -5.69 15.10 4.17
C ALA A 78 -6.06 16.50 3.65
N TYR A 79 -7.12 17.12 4.18
CA TYR A 79 -7.48 18.50 3.84
C TYR A 79 -6.43 19.52 4.30
N ALA A 80 -5.91 19.37 5.53
CA ALA A 80 -4.84 20.24 6.03
C ALA A 80 -3.58 20.14 5.17
N GLN A 81 -3.22 18.93 4.74
CA GLN A 81 -2.07 18.68 3.87
C GLN A 81 -2.28 19.24 2.45
N ALA A 82 -3.52 19.31 1.98
CA ALA A 82 -3.89 19.98 0.74
C ALA A 82 -3.99 21.52 0.87
N GLY A 83 -3.80 22.07 2.08
CA GLY A 83 -3.86 23.51 2.37
C GLY A 83 -5.27 24.05 2.68
N ASP A 84 -6.30 23.20 2.70
CA ASP A 84 -7.66 23.58 3.08
C ASP A 84 -7.85 23.45 4.60
N TYR A 85 -7.22 24.36 5.33
CA TYR A 85 -7.27 24.37 6.79
C TYR A 85 -8.67 24.67 7.35
N ALA A 86 -9.53 25.34 6.59
CA ALA A 86 -10.90 25.65 7.02
C ALA A 86 -11.72 24.36 7.14
N GLU A 87 -11.72 23.51 6.11
CA GLU A 87 -12.41 22.22 6.17
C GLU A 87 -11.69 21.26 7.13
N ALA A 88 -10.35 21.30 7.21
CA ALA A 88 -9.59 20.47 8.15
C ALA A 88 -9.95 20.75 9.62
N VAL A 89 -9.99 22.02 10.04
CA VAL A 89 -10.36 22.42 11.42
C VAL A 89 -11.78 21.96 11.75
N LYS A 90 -12.73 22.15 10.83
CA LYS A 90 -14.11 21.70 10.99
C LYS A 90 -14.21 20.18 11.16
N LEU A 91 -13.53 19.41 10.31
CA LEU A 91 -13.54 17.95 10.39
C LEU A 91 -12.86 17.45 11.66
N GLN A 92 -11.74 18.07 12.05
CA GLN A 92 -11.01 17.70 13.27
C GLN A 92 -11.85 17.95 14.53
N ALA A 93 -12.58 19.06 14.59
CA ALA A 93 -13.53 19.33 15.66
C ALA A 93 -14.66 18.28 15.70
N GLN A 94 -15.17 17.86 14.54
CA GLN A 94 -16.17 16.78 14.45
C GLN A 94 -15.62 15.43 14.92
N ALA A 95 -14.35 15.12 14.65
CA ALA A 95 -13.71 13.90 15.13
C ALA A 95 -13.67 13.87 16.67
N ILE A 96 -13.26 14.98 17.29
CA ILE A 96 -13.19 15.14 18.76
C ILE A 96 -14.59 15.00 19.37
N GLU A 97 -15.58 15.73 18.85
CA GLU A 97 -16.97 15.67 19.34
C GLU A 97 -17.53 14.24 19.29
N ARG A 98 -17.28 13.51 18.20
CA ARG A 98 -17.71 12.11 18.06
C ARG A 98 -16.98 11.19 19.03
N PHE A 99 -15.68 11.38 19.21
CA PHE A 99 -14.87 10.58 20.14
C PHE A 99 -15.37 10.75 21.58
N GLU A 100 -15.63 11.98 22.00
CA GLU A 100 -16.12 12.30 23.34
C GLU A 100 -17.54 11.77 23.57
N ARG A 101 -18.45 11.94 22.60
CA ARG A 101 -19.82 11.39 22.69
C ARG A 101 -19.84 9.86 22.79
N GLY A 102 -18.86 9.19 22.18
CA GLY A 102 -18.69 7.74 22.27
C GLY A 102 -18.07 7.26 23.59
N GLY A 103 -17.80 8.15 24.55
CA GLY A 103 -17.12 7.80 25.81
C GLY A 103 -15.62 7.56 25.66
N GLY A 104 -15.00 8.03 24.56
CA GLY A 104 -13.56 7.91 24.35
C GLY A 104 -12.75 8.75 25.35
N THR A 105 -11.73 8.15 25.95
CA THR A 105 -10.80 8.80 26.89
C THR A 105 -9.35 8.38 26.61
N GLY A 106 -8.38 9.17 27.04
CA GLY A 106 -6.95 8.85 26.94
C GLY A 106 -6.25 9.48 25.72
N ASN A 107 -5.07 8.95 25.39
CA ASN A 107 -4.09 9.56 24.47
C ASN A 107 -4.66 10.00 23.11
N SER A 108 -5.65 9.29 22.55
CA SER A 108 -6.24 9.64 21.25
C SER A 108 -6.95 11.01 21.26
N ARG A 109 -7.53 11.43 22.40
CA ARG A 109 -8.15 12.76 22.51
C ARG A 109 -7.10 13.86 22.43
N ASP A 110 -6.01 13.70 23.17
CA ASP A 110 -4.93 14.66 23.24
C ASP A 110 -4.24 14.80 21.87
N GLU A 111 -4.07 13.68 21.16
CA GLU A 111 -3.60 13.67 19.78
C GLU A 111 -4.52 14.45 18.84
N PHE A 112 -5.84 14.22 18.92
CA PHE A 112 -6.79 14.96 18.08
C PHE A 112 -6.78 16.46 18.36
N GLN A 113 -6.67 16.85 19.63
CA GLN A 113 -6.56 18.25 20.04
C GLN A 113 -5.26 18.90 19.56
N ALA A 114 -4.14 18.18 19.65
CA ALA A 114 -2.85 18.66 19.13
C ALA A 114 -2.92 18.91 17.61
N ARG A 115 -3.55 18.00 16.85
CA ARG A 115 -3.77 18.20 15.40
C ARG A 115 -4.71 19.37 15.11
N LEU A 116 -5.78 19.53 15.90
CA LEU A 116 -6.67 20.70 15.77
C LEU A 116 -5.91 22.02 15.95
N ALA A 117 -5.01 22.09 16.93
CA ALA A 117 -4.19 23.27 17.17
C ALA A 117 -3.25 23.56 15.98
N LEU A 118 -2.64 22.54 15.39
CA LEU A 118 -1.82 22.67 14.18
C LEU A 118 -2.64 23.21 13.00
N PHE A 119 -3.80 22.62 12.73
CA PHE A 119 -4.65 23.02 11.61
C PHE A 119 -5.17 24.45 11.79
N THR A 120 -5.53 24.84 13.02
CA THR A 120 -5.92 26.22 13.36
C THR A 120 -4.79 27.21 13.11
N ALA A 121 -3.55 26.79 13.34
CA ALA A 121 -2.35 27.59 13.04
C ALA A 121 -1.93 27.56 11.57
N GLY A 122 -2.69 26.92 10.68
CA GLY A 122 -2.35 26.78 9.26
C GLY A 122 -1.14 25.89 9.01
N LYS A 123 -0.89 24.90 9.88
CA LYS A 123 0.22 23.94 9.77
C LYS A 123 -0.33 22.54 9.53
N PRO A 124 0.21 21.77 8.57
CA PRO A 124 -0.18 20.38 8.44
C PRO A 124 0.38 19.55 9.60
N PHE A 125 -0.28 18.44 9.89
CA PHE A 125 0.29 17.43 10.77
C PHE A 125 1.19 16.53 9.93
N LEU A 126 2.47 16.52 10.28
CA LEU A 126 3.41 15.54 9.79
C LEU A 126 3.67 14.58 10.93
N GLU A 127 3.56 13.29 10.64
CA GLU A 127 4.09 12.32 11.58
C GLU A 127 5.58 12.63 11.72
N ALA A 128 6.00 12.88 12.97
CA ALA A 128 7.40 13.06 13.24
C ALA A 128 8.12 11.85 12.62
N GLU A 129 9.12 12.11 11.77
CA GLU A 129 10.26 11.22 11.78
C GLU A 129 10.60 11.14 13.26
N LYS A 130 10.36 10.01 13.92
CA LYS A 130 10.81 9.83 15.29
C LYS A 130 12.32 9.86 15.19
N GLU A 131 12.88 11.06 15.16
CA GLU A 131 14.25 11.38 15.45
C GLU A 131 14.39 11.19 16.96
N LEU A 132 14.19 9.94 17.39
CA LEU A 132 14.88 9.42 18.56
C LEU A 132 16.34 9.82 18.35
N PRO A 133 17.04 10.37 19.37
CA PRO A 133 18.43 10.78 19.23
C PRO A 133 19.18 9.65 18.52
N ALA A 134 19.58 9.96 17.29
CA ALA A 134 19.80 8.94 16.29
C ALA A 134 21.30 8.86 16.03
N ALA A 135 21.93 7.76 16.44
CA ALA A 135 23.34 7.55 16.13
C ALA A 135 23.45 7.10 14.68
N PRO A 136 24.33 7.71 13.86
CA PRO A 136 24.59 7.19 12.52
C PRO A 136 25.16 5.79 12.64
N CYS A 137 24.63 4.86 11.85
CA CYS A 137 25.10 3.48 11.77
C CYS A 137 25.44 3.15 10.32
N THR A 138 26.57 2.47 10.15
CA THR A 138 26.99 1.87 8.88
C THR A 138 27.29 0.40 9.12
N LEU A 139 26.60 -0.46 8.40
CA LEU A 139 26.88 -1.89 8.32
C LEU A 139 27.73 -2.14 7.09
N THR A 140 28.76 -2.97 7.19
CA THR A 140 29.65 -3.32 6.09
C THR A 140 29.52 -4.78 5.69
N TRP A 141 29.82 -5.07 4.43
CA TRP A 141 30.09 -6.42 3.94
C TRP A 141 31.48 -6.90 4.42
N PRO A 142 31.81 -8.20 4.29
CA PRO A 142 33.13 -8.72 4.68
C PRO A 142 34.32 -8.07 3.96
N ASP A 143 34.11 -7.53 2.76
CA ASP A 143 35.13 -6.82 1.97
C ASP A 143 35.30 -5.34 2.39
N GLY A 144 34.55 -4.88 3.38
CA GLY A 144 34.55 -3.51 3.88
C GLY A 144 33.65 -2.55 3.10
N SER A 145 33.02 -2.99 2.00
CA SER A 145 32.05 -2.17 1.27
C SER A 145 30.79 -1.94 2.12
N THR A 146 30.07 -0.83 1.90
CA THR A 146 28.88 -0.51 2.68
C THR A 146 27.73 -1.46 2.35
N LYS A 147 27.16 -2.12 3.35
CA LYS A 147 25.97 -2.97 3.25
C LYS A 147 24.69 -2.19 3.49
N ALA A 148 24.68 -1.37 4.53
CA ALA A 148 23.55 -0.53 4.87
C ALA A 148 24.01 0.68 5.68
N GLN A 149 23.26 1.78 5.60
CA GLN A 149 23.49 2.93 6.45
C GLN A 149 22.17 3.63 6.80
N GLY A 150 22.10 4.15 8.01
CA GLY A 150 20.96 4.89 8.51
C GLY A 150 21.09 5.15 10.01
N PRO A 151 20.15 5.92 10.59
CA PRO A 151 20.17 6.18 12.01
C PRO A 151 19.62 5.02 12.86
N LEU A 152 20.21 4.80 14.04
CA LEU A 152 19.67 3.96 15.10
C LEU A 152 19.07 4.82 16.19
N ALA A 153 17.85 4.49 16.62
CA ALA A 153 17.25 5.06 17.81
C ALA A 153 18.00 4.67 19.09
N SER A 154 17.70 5.34 20.19
CA SER A 154 18.32 5.09 21.51
C SER A 154 18.10 3.66 22.04
N ASP A 155 17.06 2.97 21.57
CA ASP A 155 16.76 1.56 21.89
C ASP A 155 17.50 0.57 20.96
N GLY A 156 18.31 1.06 20.02
CA GLY A 156 19.04 0.26 19.04
C GLY A 156 18.24 -0.14 17.81
N ASN A 157 16.97 0.27 17.70
CA ASN A 157 16.15 -0.03 16.53
C ASN A 157 16.47 0.89 15.36
N TYR A 158 16.23 0.41 14.13
CA TYR A 158 16.30 1.25 12.94
C TYR A 158 15.29 2.40 13.02
N ALA A 159 15.76 3.61 12.73
CA ALA A 159 14.96 4.82 12.69
C ALA A 159 15.29 5.66 11.45
N GLY A 160 14.36 6.51 11.03
CA GLY A 160 14.56 7.45 9.92
C GLY A 160 14.90 6.76 8.60
N ARG A 161 15.58 7.48 7.71
CA ARG A 161 15.91 6.96 6.38
C ARG A 161 17.07 5.97 6.41
N TRP A 162 16.83 4.79 5.86
CA TRP A 162 17.85 3.76 5.64
C TRP A 162 18.10 3.54 4.16
N ARG A 163 19.36 3.26 3.83
CA ARG A 163 19.80 2.84 2.50
C ARG A 163 20.56 1.54 2.63
N TYR A 164 20.26 0.62 1.74
CA TYR A 164 20.90 -0.69 1.63
C TYR A 164 21.58 -0.77 0.27
N PHE A 165 22.72 -1.44 0.21
CA PHE A 165 23.55 -1.52 -1.00
C PHE A 165 23.95 -2.96 -1.27
N PHE A 166 24.07 -3.30 -2.55
CA PHE A 166 24.74 -4.52 -2.98
C PHE A 166 26.25 -4.42 -2.71
N GLN A 167 26.97 -5.55 -2.75
CA GLN A 167 28.44 -5.56 -2.60
C GLN A 167 29.15 -4.71 -3.67
N ASN A 168 28.55 -4.56 -4.86
CA ASN A 168 29.05 -3.68 -5.90
C ASN A 168 28.82 -2.16 -5.63
N GLY A 169 28.27 -1.80 -4.47
CA GLY A 169 28.00 -0.42 -4.05
C GLY A 169 26.75 0.21 -4.65
N LYS A 170 26.02 -0.46 -5.55
CA LYS A 170 24.75 0.03 -6.09
C LYS A 170 23.63 -0.05 -5.04
N PRO A 171 22.63 0.84 -5.10
CA PRO A 171 21.50 0.78 -4.19
C PRO A 171 20.76 -0.56 -4.35
N MET A 172 20.40 -1.17 -3.23
CA MET A 172 19.59 -2.38 -3.13
C MET A 172 18.18 -2.05 -2.67
N ALA A 173 18.05 -1.20 -1.65
CA ALA A 173 16.77 -0.74 -1.12
C ALA A 173 16.92 0.58 -0.38
N GLU A 174 15.85 1.36 -0.32
CA GLU A 174 15.77 2.50 0.59
C GLU A 174 14.34 2.76 1.03
N GLY A 175 14.19 3.36 2.21
CA GLY A 175 12.91 3.75 2.78
C GLY A 175 13.08 4.25 4.21
N LEU A 176 11.96 4.50 4.88
CA LEU A 176 11.96 4.91 6.29
C LEU A 176 11.78 3.69 7.20
N HIS A 177 12.42 3.75 8.37
CA HIS A 177 12.12 2.90 9.52
C HIS A 177 11.50 3.71 10.65
N ARG A 178 10.53 3.10 11.33
CA ARG A 178 9.91 3.60 12.55
C ARG A 178 9.78 2.46 13.55
N GLY A 179 10.44 2.57 14.69
CA GLY A 179 10.46 1.52 15.70
C GLY A 179 11.03 0.20 15.18
N GLY A 180 12.05 0.26 14.31
CA GLY A 180 12.67 -0.91 13.70
C GLY A 180 11.92 -1.49 12.49
N LEU A 181 10.72 -0.99 12.16
CA LEU A 181 9.87 -1.52 11.09
C LEU A 181 9.80 -0.57 9.88
N GLN A 182 9.63 -1.14 8.69
CA GLN A 182 9.49 -0.36 7.44
C GLN A 182 8.25 0.53 7.49
N PHE A 183 8.40 1.78 7.04
CA PHE A 183 7.34 2.77 7.01
C PHE A 183 7.45 3.67 5.76
N GLY A 184 6.32 4.16 5.25
CA GLY A 184 6.26 5.04 4.08
C GLY A 184 6.67 4.35 2.78
N LEU A 185 7.04 5.12 1.77
CA LEU A 185 7.49 4.57 0.49
C LEU A 185 8.84 3.86 0.63
N TRP A 186 8.91 2.70 0.02
CA TRP A 186 10.12 1.92 -0.16
C TRP A 186 10.37 1.67 -1.63
N LYS A 187 11.64 1.70 -1.99
CA LYS A 187 12.14 1.37 -3.32
C LYS A 187 13.17 0.27 -3.21
N ARG A 188 13.12 -0.68 -4.13
CA ARG A 188 14.06 -1.79 -4.20
C ARG A 188 14.59 -1.90 -5.61
N TRP A 189 15.88 -2.14 -5.74
CA TRP A 189 16.59 -2.24 -7.01
C TRP A 189 17.17 -3.64 -7.20
N ARG A 190 17.49 -3.97 -8.44
CA ARG A 190 18.28 -5.15 -8.80
C ARG A 190 19.77 -4.78 -8.82
N GLU A 191 20.62 -5.79 -8.85
CA GLU A 191 22.08 -5.60 -8.83
C GLU A 191 22.62 -4.88 -10.09
N ASP A 192 21.88 -4.92 -11.20
CA ASP A 192 22.19 -4.13 -12.40
C ASP A 192 21.89 -2.63 -12.22
N GLY A 193 21.14 -2.24 -11.17
CA GLY A 193 20.71 -0.89 -10.86
C GLY A 193 19.29 -0.56 -11.36
N SER A 194 18.62 -1.47 -12.06
CA SER A 194 17.23 -1.30 -12.48
C SER A 194 16.29 -1.33 -11.26
N LEU A 195 15.25 -0.49 -11.28
CA LEU A 195 14.24 -0.49 -10.23
C LEU A 195 13.48 -1.82 -10.31
N ARG A 196 13.39 -2.53 -9.19
CA ARG A 196 12.70 -3.81 -9.10
C ARG A 196 11.24 -3.60 -8.75
N ASP A 197 10.98 -2.78 -7.75
CA ASP A 197 9.65 -2.50 -7.25
C ASP A 197 9.63 -1.30 -6.30
N GLU A 198 8.46 -0.70 -6.14
CA GLU A 198 8.20 0.34 -5.16
C GLU A 198 6.77 0.29 -4.62
N GLY A 199 6.59 0.75 -3.38
CA GLY A 199 5.29 0.87 -2.74
C GLY A 199 5.41 1.23 -1.27
N HIS A 200 4.29 1.34 -0.58
CA HIS A 200 4.27 1.84 0.79
C HIS A 200 4.29 0.71 1.80
N TYR A 201 4.92 0.98 2.94
CA TYR A 201 4.88 0.15 4.13
C TYR A 201 4.19 0.90 5.27
N ASN A 202 3.47 0.17 6.09
CA ASN A 202 3.08 0.59 7.43
C ASN A 202 3.44 -0.53 8.40
N GLU A 203 4.23 -0.21 9.42
CA GLU A 203 4.68 -1.16 10.46
C GLU A 203 5.22 -2.49 9.90
N GLY A 204 6.05 -2.42 8.85
CA GLY A 204 6.64 -3.60 8.21
C GLY A 204 5.72 -4.36 7.25
N CYS A 205 4.47 -3.93 7.09
CA CYS A 205 3.51 -4.51 6.16
C CYS A 205 3.40 -3.68 4.88
N ARG A 206 3.39 -4.32 3.70
CA ARG A 206 3.05 -3.61 2.45
C ARG A 206 1.62 -3.09 2.51
N LEU A 207 1.43 -1.85 2.09
CA LEU A 207 0.17 -1.13 2.14
C LEU A 207 -0.06 -0.36 0.85
N GLY A 208 -1.28 -0.45 0.34
CA GLY A 208 -1.72 0.40 -0.76
C GLY A 208 -1.18 -0.04 -2.13
N PRO A 209 -1.05 0.89 -3.08
CA PRO A 209 -0.60 0.60 -4.43
C PRO A 209 0.87 0.18 -4.44
N TRP A 210 1.16 -0.75 -5.32
CA TRP A 210 2.48 -1.34 -5.48
C TRP A 210 2.78 -1.54 -6.95
N HIS A 211 4.01 -1.23 -7.34
CA HIS A 211 4.50 -1.39 -8.70
C HIS A 211 5.72 -2.29 -8.68
N GLU A 212 5.73 -3.28 -9.56
CA GLU A 212 6.85 -4.16 -9.84
C GLU A 212 7.29 -3.89 -11.29
N TYR A 213 8.58 -3.92 -11.57
CA TYR A 213 9.14 -3.55 -12.88
C TYR A 213 10.06 -4.64 -13.44
N HIS A 214 10.05 -4.75 -14.76
CA HIS A 214 11.05 -5.47 -15.55
C HIS A 214 12.39 -4.73 -15.51
N ALA A 215 13.48 -5.42 -15.81
CA ALA A 215 14.82 -4.81 -15.84
C ALA A 215 14.93 -3.64 -16.85
N ASN A 216 14.10 -3.64 -17.89
CA ASN A 216 14.00 -2.56 -18.86
C ASN A 216 13.17 -1.35 -18.38
N GLY A 217 12.66 -1.37 -17.14
CA GLY A 217 11.88 -0.30 -16.52
C GLY A 217 10.39 -0.29 -16.86
N ARG A 218 9.90 -1.20 -17.72
CA ARG A 218 8.45 -1.36 -17.96
C ARG A 218 7.79 -2.02 -16.76
N THR A 219 6.52 -1.69 -16.52
CA THR A 219 5.71 -2.32 -15.48
C THR A 219 5.64 -3.82 -15.72
N LEU A 220 5.94 -4.60 -14.69
CA LEU A 220 5.78 -6.06 -14.64
C LEU A 220 4.46 -6.42 -14.00
N ALA A 221 4.15 -5.78 -12.88
CA ALA A 221 2.88 -5.93 -12.21
C ALA A 221 2.54 -4.66 -11.45
N GLU A 222 1.24 -4.41 -11.29
CA GLU A 222 0.74 -3.40 -10.38
C GLU A 222 -0.52 -3.91 -9.70
N GLY A 223 -0.75 -3.42 -8.50
CA GLY A 223 -1.94 -3.74 -7.73
C GLY A 223 -1.82 -3.25 -6.31
N TRP A 224 -2.62 -3.85 -5.44
CA TRP A 224 -2.75 -3.39 -4.06
C TRP A 224 -2.31 -4.46 -3.06
N TYR A 225 -1.69 -4.04 -1.96
CA TYR A 225 -1.41 -4.88 -0.79
C TYR A 225 -2.24 -4.47 0.43
N LEU A 226 -2.51 -5.48 1.26
CA LEU A 226 -3.18 -5.33 2.55
C LEU A 226 -2.20 -5.36 3.70
N GLU A 227 -2.34 -4.37 4.58
CA GLU A 227 -1.88 -4.47 5.95
C GLU A 227 -2.82 -5.40 6.72
N ARG A 228 -2.27 -6.50 7.26
CA ARG A 228 -3.02 -7.45 8.09
C ARG A 228 -2.21 -7.85 9.32
N SER A 229 -0.99 -8.31 9.09
CA SER A 229 -0.01 -8.64 10.13
C SER A 229 1.39 -8.58 9.53
N ALA A 230 2.40 -8.32 10.37
CA ALA A 230 3.79 -8.24 9.93
C ALA A 230 4.19 -9.50 9.16
N GLY A 231 4.55 -9.33 7.89
CA GLY A 231 5.02 -10.42 7.02
C GLY A 231 3.99 -10.98 6.04
N ASP A 232 2.70 -10.71 6.21
CA ASP A 232 1.65 -11.35 5.41
C ASP A 232 1.65 -10.91 3.93
N ASN A 233 2.09 -9.67 3.61
CA ASN A 233 2.29 -9.16 2.24
C ASN A 233 1.24 -9.65 1.23
N LEU A 234 -0.05 -9.63 1.62
CA LEU A 234 -1.11 -10.26 0.86
C LEU A 234 -1.64 -9.31 -0.21
N ARG A 235 -1.61 -9.76 -1.46
CA ARG A 235 -2.23 -9.06 -2.59
C ARG A 235 -3.74 -8.93 -2.36
N CYS A 236 -4.29 -7.80 -2.77
CA CYS A 236 -5.72 -7.54 -2.80
C CYS A 236 -6.13 -6.66 -3.99
N GLY A 237 -7.44 -6.60 -4.21
CA GLY A 237 -8.01 -5.77 -5.26
C GLY A 237 -7.56 -6.25 -6.63
N THR A 238 -7.79 -5.42 -7.64
CA THR A 238 -7.34 -5.73 -9.00
C THR A 238 -5.83 -5.68 -9.08
N TRP A 239 -5.25 -6.74 -9.62
CA TRP A 239 -3.87 -6.80 -10.06
C TRP A 239 -3.83 -6.96 -11.56
N THR A 240 -2.87 -6.30 -12.18
CA THR A 240 -2.58 -6.40 -13.61
C THR A 240 -1.11 -6.74 -13.80
N PHE A 241 -0.83 -7.55 -14.81
CA PHE A 241 0.49 -8.08 -15.12
C PHE A 241 0.79 -7.84 -16.60
N TRP A 242 2.04 -7.50 -16.89
CA TRP A 242 2.52 -7.23 -18.24
C TRP A 242 3.79 -8.01 -18.53
N ASP A 243 4.00 -8.33 -19.80
CA ASP A 243 5.29 -8.83 -20.29
C ASP A 243 6.33 -7.71 -20.37
N ASP A 244 7.56 -8.04 -20.76
CA ASP A 244 8.65 -7.08 -20.90
C ASP A 244 8.47 -6.14 -22.12
N GLN A 245 7.47 -6.40 -22.96
CA GLN A 245 7.08 -5.54 -24.08
C GLN A 245 5.99 -4.52 -23.71
N GLY A 246 5.37 -4.68 -22.54
CA GLY A 246 4.26 -3.85 -22.07
C GLY A 246 2.89 -4.34 -22.53
N HIS A 247 2.78 -5.56 -23.07
CA HIS A 247 1.49 -6.19 -23.33
C HIS A 247 0.93 -6.76 -22.04
N GLN A 248 -0.35 -6.50 -21.78
CA GLN A 248 -1.03 -7.06 -20.62
C GLN A 248 -1.22 -8.56 -20.80
N ILE A 249 -0.64 -9.35 -19.90
CA ILE A 249 -0.70 -10.82 -19.93
C ILE A 249 -1.67 -11.41 -18.91
N ALA A 250 -2.04 -10.65 -17.88
CA ALA A 250 -3.08 -11.06 -16.95
C ALA A 250 -3.70 -9.89 -16.21
N ASN A 251 -4.96 -10.02 -15.82
CA ASN A 251 -5.58 -9.17 -14.80
C ASN A 251 -6.69 -9.91 -14.06
N GLY A 252 -6.91 -9.53 -12.80
CA GLY A 252 -8.01 -10.05 -11.99
C GLY A 252 -7.87 -9.66 -10.53
N ALA A 253 -8.86 -10.03 -9.72
CA ALA A 253 -8.92 -9.60 -8.33
C ALA A 253 -8.26 -10.61 -7.37
N TYR A 254 -7.65 -10.08 -6.31
CA TYR A 254 -7.20 -10.82 -5.14
C TYR A 254 -8.02 -10.45 -3.89
N ALA A 255 -8.26 -11.43 -3.03
CA ALA A 255 -8.68 -11.24 -1.65
C ALA A 255 -7.78 -12.06 -0.73
N ARG A 256 -7.10 -11.39 0.21
CA ARG A 256 -6.18 -12.02 1.17
C ARG A 256 -5.14 -12.94 0.49
N GLY A 257 -4.58 -12.49 -0.62
CA GLY A 257 -3.58 -13.24 -1.40
C GLY A 257 -4.13 -14.32 -2.33
N ALA A 258 -5.42 -14.67 -2.22
CA ALA A 258 -6.07 -15.63 -3.11
C ALA A 258 -6.76 -14.93 -4.29
N ARG A 259 -6.67 -15.53 -5.50
CA ARG A 259 -7.42 -15.05 -6.67
C ARG A 259 -8.92 -15.22 -6.43
N ILE A 260 -9.71 -14.22 -6.79
CA ILE A 260 -11.16 -14.22 -6.72
C ILE A 260 -11.76 -13.64 -8.00
N GLY A 261 -13.00 -14.05 -8.30
CA GLY A 261 -13.76 -13.56 -9.45
C GLY A 261 -13.13 -13.94 -10.78
N GLU A 262 -13.40 -13.13 -11.80
CA GLU A 262 -12.89 -13.34 -13.14
C GLU A 262 -11.43 -12.89 -13.26
N TRP A 263 -10.66 -13.72 -13.94
CA TRP A 263 -9.27 -13.47 -14.28
C TRP A 263 -9.08 -13.70 -15.76
N THR A 264 -8.57 -12.68 -16.44
CA THR A 264 -8.22 -12.78 -17.86
C THR A 264 -6.71 -13.04 -17.98
N PHE A 265 -6.33 -13.91 -18.90
CA PHE A 265 -4.93 -14.22 -19.24
C PHE A 265 -4.75 -14.15 -20.75
N ALA A 266 -3.75 -13.42 -21.22
CA ALA A 266 -3.39 -13.37 -22.63
C ALA A 266 -2.12 -14.18 -22.90
N ASP A 267 -2.05 -14.85 -24.05
CA ASP A 267 -0.84 -15.47 -24.57
C ASP A 267 0.00 -14.48 -25.40
N ALA A 268 1.18 -14.92 -25.85
CA ALA A 268 2.07 -14.09 -26.67
C ALA A 268 1.51 -13.75 -28.07
N ALA A 269 0.49 -14.48 -28.53
CA ALA A 269 -0.22 -14.21 -29.78
C ALA A 269 -1.42 -13.25 -29.60
N GLY A 270 -1.71 -12.85 -28.35
CA GLY A 270 -2.81 -11.97 -28.00
C GLY A 270 -4.16 -12.67 -27.78
N HIS A 271 -4.20 -14.01 -27.77
CA HIS A 271 -5.42 -14.73 -27.41
C HIS A 271 -5.65 -14.66 -25.92
N ALA A 272 -6.87 -14.29 -25.52
CA ALA A 272 -7.25 -14.17 -24.12
C ALA A 272 -8.16 -15.32 -23.67
N ARG A 273 -7.93 -15.81 -22.46
CA ARG A 273 -8.84 -16.74 -21.74
C ARG A 273 -9.28 -16.14 -20.42
N THR A 274 -10.51 -16.42 -20.02
CA THR A 274 -11.05 -16.01 -18.71
C THR A 274 -11.34 -17.22 -17.84
N LEU A 275 -10.81 -17.19 -16.62
CA LEU A 275 -11.07 -18.19 -15.57
C LEU A 275 -11.83 -17.54 -14.42
N THR A 276 -12.81 -18.23 -13.86
CA THR A 276 -13.49 -17.79 -12.64
C THR A 276 -12.91 -18.51 -11.44
N TYR A 277 -12.41 -17.73 -10.48
CA TYR A 277 -11.89 -18.19 -9.20
C TYR A 277 -12.90 -17.93 -8.10
N LEU A 278 -13.32 -18.99 -7.39
CA LEU A 278 -14.34 -18.86 -6.34
C LEU A 278 -13.78 -18.35 -5.00
N GLY A 279 -12.48 -18.09 -4.94
CA GLY A 279 -11.79 -17.69 -3.72
C GLY A 279 -11.52 -18.85 -2.76
N PRO A 280 -10.94 -18.55 -1.59
CA PRO A 280 -10.64 -19.56 -0.58
C PRO A 280 -11.95 -20.12 -0.02
N GLN A 281 -12.21 -21.40 -0.30
CA GLN A 281 -13.14 -22.21 0.48
C GLN A 281 -12.44 -22.58 1.79
N ASN A 282 -13.17 -22.64 2.90
CA ASN A 282 -12.67 -23.16 4.18
C ASN A 282 -12.44 -24.69 4.13
N ASP A 283 -11.87 -25.22 3.06
CA ASP A 283 -11.44 -26.61 2.99
C ASP A 283 -9.91 -26.69 3.10
N ASP A 284 -9.44 -27.57 3.97
CA ASP A 284 -8.02 -27.79 4.29
C ASP A 284 -7.23 -28.41 3.11
N SER A 285 -7.70 -28.28 1.86
CA SER A 285 -7.10 -28.92 0.69
C SER A 285 -6.03 -28.06 0.00
N GLY A 286 -5.92 -26.77 0.36
CA GLY A 286 -4.92 -25.84 -0.19
C GLY A 286 -5.04 -25.59 -1.70
N LYS A 287 -6.12 -26.04 -2.36
CA LYS A 287 -6.37 -25.83 -3.80
C LYS A 287 -7.65 -25.03 -4.01
N LEU A 288 -7.50 -23.85 -4.62
CA LEU A 288 -8.65 -23.00 -4.99
C LEU A 288 -9.39 -23.63 -6.18
N PRO A 289 -10.71 -23.89 -6.09
CA PRO A 289 -11.49 -24.35 -7.24
C PRO A 289 -11.55 -23.26 -8.31
N ARG A 290 -11.33 -23.67 -9.57
CA ARG A 290 -11.46 -22.82 -10.77
C ARG A 290 -12.37 -23.50 -11.78
N ARG A 291 -13.17 -22.73 -12.50
CA ARG A 291 -13.94 -23.22 -13.64
C ARG A 291 -13.69 -22.31 -14.84
N ASP A 292 -13.61 -22.91 -16.02
CA ASP A 292 -13.64 -22.14 -17.26
C ASP A 292 -14.98 -21.40 -17.34
N ALA A 293 -14.94 -20.11 -17.71
CA ALA A 293 -16.16 -19.36 -17.99
C ALA A 293 -16.87 -19.99 -19.21
N PRO A 294 -18.22 -19.95 -19.28
CA PRO A 294 -18.95 -20.59 -20.37
C PRO A 294 -18.56 -19.97 -21.73
N GLY A 295 -17.78 -20.73 -22.50
CA GLY A 295 -17.19 -20.38 -23.78
C GLY A 295 -15.94 -21.25 -24.04
N GLU A 296 -16.14 -22.50 -24.46
CA GLU A 296 -15.08 -23.49 -24.64
C GLU A 296 -14.10 -23.17 -25.78
N LEU A 297 -12.82 -23.52 -25.58
CA LEU A 297 -12.07 -24.55 -26.31
C LEU A 297 -10.75 -24.89 -25.53
N PRO A 298 -10.11 -26.06 -25.76
CA PRO A 298 -9.61 -26.95 -24.70
C PRO A 298 -8.21 -26.63 -24.11
N SER A 299 -7.86 -27.42 -23.09
CA SER A 299 -6.82 -27.25 -22.06
C SER A 299 -5.37 -27.02 -22.52
N PRO A 300 -4.62 -26.10 -21.87
CA PRO A 300 -3.15 -26.12 -21.88
C PRO A 300 -2.55 -26.62 -20.55
N THR A 301 -1.42 -27.32 -20.69
CA THR A 301 -0.60 -28.08 -19.73
C THR A 301 0.06 -27.25 -18.62
N PRO A 302 0.56 -27.90 -17.54
CA PRO A 302 1.01 -27.23 -16.31
C PRO A 302 2.43 -26.65 -16.42
N GLU A 303 2.60 -25.49 -17.08
CA GLU A 303 3.85 -24.71 -16.99
C GLU A 303 3.69 -23.19 -16.80
N MET A 304 2.48 -22.65 -16.67
CA MET A 304 2.28 -21.20 -16.54
C MET A 304 2.22 -20.66 -15.10
N VAL A 305 2.65 -21.42 -14.08
CA VAL A 305 2.53 -21.01 -12.66
C VAL A 305 3.78 -21.29 -11.82
N ASN A 306 4.98 -21.31 -12.41
CA ASN A 306 6.22 -21.24 -11.62
C ASN A 306 6.90 -19.88 -11.77
N ALA A 307 6.39 -18.91 -11.02
CA ALA A 307 7.11 -17.70 -10.63
C ALA A 307 6.77 -17.36 -9.17
N GLY A 308 6.95 -18.34 -8.30
CA GLY A 308 6.93 -18.19 -6.86
C GLY A 308 7.99 -19.12 -6.28
N GLY A 309 9.09 -18.56 -5.78
CA GLY A 309 10.17 -19.36 -5.21
C GLY A 309 11.47 -18.59 -5.13
N GLY A 310 11.60 -17.77 -4.09
CA GLY A 310 12.81 -17.02 -3.82
C GLY A 310 12.78 -16.41 -2.43
N GLY A 311 12.55 -17.26 -1.43
CA GLY A 311 12.96 -16.95 -0.07
C GLY A 311 14.46 -16.71 -0.05
N GLY A 312 14.87 -15.65 0.62
CA GLY A 312 16.26 -15.32 0.87
C GLY A 312 16.31 -14.37 2.05
N ASN A 313 16.54 -14.95 3.22
CA ASN A 313 16.96 -14.26 4.44
C ASN A 313 18.13 -13.30 4.16
N PHE A 314 18.25 -12.30 5.06
CA PHE A 314 19.39 -11.41 5.38
C PHE A 314 19.28 -9.94 4.97
#